data_AF-X1GJ38-F1
#
_entry.id   AF-X1GJ38-F1
#
_cell.length_a   1.000
_cell.length_b   1.000
_cell.length_c   1.000
_cell.angle_alpha   90.00
_cell.angle_beta   90.00
_cell.angle_gamma   90.00
#
_symmetry.space_group_name_H-M   'P 1'
#
loop_
_entity.id
_entity.type
_entity.pdbx_description
1 polymer ?
#
loop_
_entity_poly.entity_id
_entity_poly.type
_entity_poly.pdbx_seq_one_letter_code
_entity_poly.pdbx_strand_id
1 'polypeptide(L)'
;PTGAANYTLPTAASLVNAMPGVAVGDSFMFFINNITAHTITVVKGGATLDGTVTVTDSVIRAFLVIITNITTAAYYVYGLT
;
A
#
# COMPACT_ATOMS: atom_id res chain seq x y z
N PRO A 1 14.10 8.82 -3.02
CA PRO A 1 14.03 9.94 -2.06
C PRO A 1 15.45 10.41 -1.70
N THR A 2 15.64 11.63 -1.21
CA THR A 2 16.97 12.17 -0.81
C THR A 2 17.39 11.79 0.62
N GLY A 3 16.59 10.96 1.29
CA GLY A 3 16.80 10.43 2.64
C GLY A 3 15.83 9.28 2.91
N ALA A 4 15.86 8.72 4.12
CA ALA A 4 14.84 7.75 4.55
C ALA A 4 13.45 8.39 4.44
N ALA A 5 12.50 7.64 3.89
CA ALA A 5 11.18 8.19 3.56
C ALA A 5 10.06 7.25 3.99
N ASN A 6 8.92 7.85 4.34
CA ASN A 6 7.68 7.16 4.64
C ASN A 6 6.66 7.45 3.55
N TYR A 7 6.12 6.41 2.94
CA TYR A 7 4.99 6.49 2.02
C TYR A 7 3.73 6.04 2.76
N THR A 8 2.93 7.00 3.18
CA THR A 8 1.71 6.75 3.94
C THR A 8 0.58 6.41 2.98
N LEU A 9 -0.07 5.27 3.19
CA LEU A 9 -1.23 4.84 2.43
C LEU A 9 -2.45 5.75 2.73
N PRO A 10 -3.42 5.86 1.80
CA PRO A 10 -4.61 6.68 2.02
C PRO A 10 -5.50 6.13 3.15
N THR A 11 -6.47 6.92 3.58
CA THR A 11 -7.56 6.38 4.40
C THR A 11 -8.39 5.40 3.58
N ALA A 12 -9.04 4.44 4.23
CA ALA A 12 -9.90 3.49 3.54
C ALA A 12 -11.06 4.17 2.81
N ALA A 13 -11.65 5.21 3.41
CA ALA A 13 -12.69 6.00 2.78
C ALA A 13 -12.20 6.70 1.49
N SER A 14 -11.00 7.30 1.52
CA SER A 14 -10.41 7.92 0.32
C SER A 14 -10.17 6.89 -0.79
N LEU A 15 -9.73 5.68 -0.44
CA LEU A 15 -9.48 4.62 -1.42
C LEU A 15 -10.79 4.10 -2.04
N VAL A 16 -11.78 3.77 -1.21
CA VAL A 16 -13.09 3.29 -1.68
C VAL A 16 -13.78 4.33 -2.56
N ASN A 17 -13.75 5.62 -2.17
CA ASN A 17 -14.32 6.70 -2.97
C ASN A 17 -13.59 6.92 -4.31
N ALA A 18 -12.30 6.55 -4.40
CA ALA A 18 -11.53 6.64 -5.63
C ALA A 18 -11.77 5.47 -6.59
N MET A 19 -12.51 4.43 -6.18
CA MET A 19 -12.79 3.24 -6.97
C MET A 19 -14.32 3.09 -7.20
N PRO A 20 -14.90 3.79 -8.19
CA PRO A 20 -16.33 3.66 -8.48
C PRO A 20 -16.73 2.22 -8.78
N GLY A 21 -17.75 1.71 -8.09
CA GLY A 21 -18.25 0.35 -8.27
C GLY A 21 -17.46 -0.73 -7.54
N VAL A 22 -16.51 -0.37 -6.67
CA VAL A 22 -15.70 -1.33 -5.92
C VAL A 22 -16.55 -2.24 -5.02
N ALA A 23 -16.20 -3.52 -5.02
CA ALA A 23 -16.79 -4.55 -4.19
C ALA A 23 -15.76 -5.11 -3.20
N VAL A 24 -16.25 -5.77 -2.15
CA VAL A 24 -15.41 -6.54 -1.24
C VAL A 24 -14.77 -7.70 -2.01
N GLY A 25 -13.47 -7.88 -1.85
CA GLY A 25 -12.67 -8.87 -2.59
C GLY A 25 -11.98 -8.30 -3.83
N ASP A 26 -12.38 -7.11 -4.30
CA ASP A 26 -11.64 -6.43 -5.37
C ASP A 26 -10.21 -6.14 -4.92
N SER A 27 -9.29 -6.26 -5.86
CA SER A 27 -7.87 -6.12 -5.59
C SER A 27 -7.13 -5.47 -6.75
N PHE A 28 -6.02 -4.83 -6.40
CA PHE A 28 -5.09 -4.28 -7.38
C PHE A 28 -3.67 -4.31 -6.82
N MET A 29 -2.69 -4.21 -7.72
CA MET A 29 -1.28 -4.16 -7.34
C MET A 29 -0.72 -2.78 -7.54
N PHE A 30 0.25 -2.41 -6.69
CA PHE A 30 1.15 -1.30 -6.95
C PHE A 30 2.58 -1.72 -6.68
N PHE A 31 3.51 -0.99 -7.28
CA PHE A 31 4.93 -1.25 -7.16
C PHE A 31 5.64 -0.01 -6.66
N ILE A 32 6.62 -0.19 -5.79
CA ILE A 32 7.56 0.87 -5.42
C ILE A 32 8.91 0.48 -5.98
N ASN A 33 9.39 1.28 -6.93
CA ASN A 33 10.76 1.17 -7.44
C ASN A 33 11.66 2.14 -6.66
N ASN A 34 12.51 1.61 -5.77
CA ASN A 34 13.45 2.42 -5.03
C ASN A 34 14.79 2.52 -5.76
N ILE A 35 14.97 3.61 -6.51
CA ILE A 35 16.21 3.91 -7.22
C ILE A 35 17.25 4.66 -6.35
N THR A 36 17.03 4.74 -5.03
CA THR A 36 17.88 5.54 -4.12
C THR A 36 18.54 4.68 -3.04
N ALA A 37 19.61 5.19 -2.43
CA ALA A 37 20.37 4.52 -1.37
C ALA A 37 19.68 4.49 0.02
N HIS A 38 18.41 4.87 0.08
CA HIS A 38 17.68 5.03 1.34
C HIS A 38 16.44 4.15 1.38
N THR A 39 16.14 3.59 2.55
CA THR A 39 14.94 2.78 2.75
C THR A 39 13.67 3.63 2.67
N ILE A 40 12.69 3.12 1.93
CA ILE A 40 11.30 3.60 1.93
C ILE A 40 10.48 2.66 2.81
N THR A 41 9.70 3.21 3.74
CA THR A 41 8.75 2.44 4.56
C THR A 41 7.34 2.77 4.13
N VAL A 42 6.55 1.76 3.77
CA VAL A 42 5.10 1.92 3.59
C VAL A 42 4.46 1.98 4.97
N VAL A 43 3.75 3.06 5.24
CA VAL A 43 3.11 3.32 6.53
C VAL A 43 1.60 3.14 6.37
N LYS A 44 0.98 2.46 7.35
CA LYS A 44 -0.37 1.92 7.22
C LYS A 44 -1.43 2.93 6.79
N GLY A 45 -1.34 4.19 7.18
CA GLY A 45 -2.41 5.16 6.98
C GLY A 45 -3.74 4.62 7.54
N GLY A 46 -4.72 4.36 6.65
CA GLY A 46 -5.98 3.68 6.98
C GLY A 46 -6.07 2.20 6.59
N ALA A 47 -4.98 1.58 6.16
CA ALA A 47 -4.89 0.16 5.82
C ALA A 47 -4.58 -0.72 7.03
N THR A 48 -4.81 -2.01 6.87
CA THR A 48 -4.07 -3.04 7.63
C THR A 48 -2.89 -3.53 6.79
N LEU A 49 -1.69 -3.56 7.37
CA LEU A 49 -0.48 -4.01 6.69
C LEU A 49 -0.13 -5.45 7.08
N ASP A 50 0.33 -6.22 6.11
CA ASP A 50 0.89 -7.55 6.33
C ASP A 50 2.12 -7.78 5.42
N GLY A 51 3.04 -8.62 5.87
CA GLY A 51 4.30 -8.90 5.18
C GLY A 51 5.35 -7.78 5.26
N THR A 52 6.33 -7.83 4.37
CA THR A 52 7.44 -6.85 4.35
C THR A 52 7.02 -5.54 3.69
N VAL A 53 6.91 -4.50 4.50
CA VAL A 53 6.46 -3.16 4.06
C VAL A 53 7.58 -2.14 3.88
N THR A 54 8.83 -2.59 3.97
CA THR A 54 10.01 -1.79 3.66
C THR A 54 10.54 -2.13 2.26
N VAL A 55 10.99 -1.09 1.56
CA VAL A 55 11.66 -1.18 0.28
C VAL A 55 13.06 -0.63 0.48
N THR A 56 14.02 -1.55 0.59
CA THR A 56 15.45 -1.25 0.74
C THR A 56 16.00 -0.57 -0.51
N ASP A 57 17.26 -0.14 -0.47
CA ASP A 57 17.89 0.48 -1.63
C ASP A 57 17.87 -0.43 -2.86
N SER A 58 17.83 0.20 -4.03
CA SER A 58 18.04 -0.45 -5.34
C SER A 58 17.11 -1.64 -5.64
N VAL A 59 15.94 -1.69 -5.00
CA VAL A 59 14.98 -2.80 -5.09
C VAL A 59 13.61 -2.30 -5.56
N ILE A 60 12.94 -3.12 -6.38
CA ILE A 60 11.52 -2.99 -6.69
C ILE A 60 10.75 -3.96 -5.82
N ARG A 61 9.72 -3.48 -5.11
CA ARG A 61 8.80 -4.34 -4.35
C ARG A 61 7.37 -4.19 -4.86
N ALA A 62 6.68 -5.31 -4.94
CA ALA A 62 5.27 -5.39 -5.30
C ALA A 62 4.40 -5.46 -4.05
N PHE A 63 3.24 -4.82 -4.11
CA PHE A 63 2.23 -4.81 -3.06
C PHE A 63 0.88 -5.17 -3.64
N LEU A 64 0.13 -6.01 -2.93
CA LEU A 64 -1.25 -6.36 -3.26
C LEU A 64 -2.20 -5.64 -2.29
N VAL A 65 -3.16 -4.91 -2.84
CA VAL A 65 -4.25 -4.27 -2.10
C VAL A 65 -5.50 -5.12 -2.24
N ILE A 66 -6.22 -5.39 -1.15
CA ILE A 66 -7.51 -6.08 -1.16
C ILE A 66 -8.52 -5.29 -0.34
N ILE A 67 -9.67 -4.99 -0.93
CA ILE A 67 -10.78 -4.34 -0.24
C ILE A 67 -11.54 -5.38 0.59
N THR A 68 -11.68 -5.14 1.89
CA THR A 68 -12.31 -6.10 2.82
C THR A 68 -13.64 -5.62 3.38
N ASN A 69 -13.92 -4.32 3.33
CA ASN A 69 -15.23 -3.78 3.66
C ASN A 69 -15.45 -2.47 2.91
N ILE A 70 -16.63 -2.28 2.31
CA ILE A 70 -16.99 -1.03 1.64
C ILE A 70 -17.93 -0.16 2.50
N THR A 71 -18.67 -0.75 3.43
CA THR A 71 -19.63 -0.05 4.30
C THR A 71 -18.92 0.75 5.40
N THR A 72 -17.99 0.12 6.11
CA THR A 72 -17.14 0.79 7.11
C THR A 72 -15.81 1.28 6.52
N ALA A 73 -15.57 1.00 5.24
CA ALA A 73 -14.32 1.21 4.51
C ALA A 73 -13.11 0.57 5.22
N ALA A 74 -12.65 -0.58 4.69
CA ALA A 74 -11.46 -1.26 5.16
C ALA A 74 -10.75 -1.96 4.00
N TYR A 75 -9.41 -2.01 4.07
CA TYR A 75 -8.58 -2.72 3.10
C TYR A 75 -7.28 -3.22 3.74
N TYR A 76 -6.73 -4.28 3.14
CA TYR A 76 -5.40 -4.80 3.45
C TYR A 76 -4.40 -4.42 2.37
N VAL A 77 -3.13 -4.28 2.77
CA VAL A 77 -1.98 -4.24 1.86
C VAL A 77 -0.98 -5.32 2.28
N TYR A 78 -0.68 -6.22 1.35
CA TYR A 78 0.30 -7.29 1.51
C TYR A 78 1.59 -6.92 0.79
N GLY A 79 2.71 -6.88 1.52
CA GLY A 79 4.04 -6.82 0.93
C GLY A 79 4.43 -8.19 0.39
N LEU A 80 4.51 -8.33 -0.94
CA LEU A 80 4.86 -9.60 -1.57
C LEU A 80 6.37 -9.84 -1.45
N THR A 81 6.75 -11.10 -1.22
CA THR A 81 8.16 -11.54 -1.10
C THR A 81 8.83 -11.65 -2.45
#